data_AF-A0A952TSL7-F1
#
_entry.id   AF-A0A952TSL7-F1
#
_cell.length_a   1.000
_cell.length_b   1.000
_cell.length_c   1.000
_cell.angle_alpha   90.00
_cell.angle_beta   90.00
_cell.angle_gamma   90.00
#
_symmetry.space_group_name_H-M   'P 1'
#
loop_
_entity.id
_entity.type
_entity.pdbx_description
1 polymer ?
#
loop_
_entity_poly.entity_id
_entity_poly.type
_entity_poly.pdbx_seq_one_letter_code
_entity_poly.pdbx_strand_id
1 'polypeptide(L)'
;MKQLFAVFALCFAMAACTAEKSPSDSTSAAPAAEKENAGTGKSCVIAGCSKELCLSAEKAEGLMSTCQWKDEYRCAQMMTCELQADGECGFTPNEKSEACLKELPQEPASL
;
A
#
# COMPACT_ATOMS: atom_id res chain seq x y z
N MET A 1 -54.98 15.57 24.02
CA MET A 1 -56.12 15.86 23.13
C MET A 1 -56.04 17.32 22.70
N LYS A 2 -55.97 17.56 21.38
CA LYS A 2 -56.60 18.69 20.65
C LYS A 2 -56.29 20.10 21.19
N GLN A 3 -55.50 20.94 20.54
CA GLN A 3 -55.83 21.81 19.38
C GLN A 3 -54.66 22.82 19.24
N LEU A 4 -54.40 23.63 18.21
CA LEU A 4 -55.02 23.96 16.92
C LEU A 4 -53.90 24.61 16.05
N PHE A 5 -53.67 24.07 14.86
CA PHE A 5 -53.43 24.71 13.55
C PHE A 5 -52.59 26.01 13.36
N ALA A 6 -51.69 25.89 12.36
CA ALA A 6 -51.21 26.90 11.38
C ALA A 6 -50.28 27.99 11.96
N VAL A 7 -49.07 28.21 11.46
CA VAL A 7 -48.66 28.68 10.10
C VAL A 7 -47.13 28.45 9.98
N PHE A 8 -46.57 28.55 8.76
CA PHE A 8 -45.19 28.28 8.30
C PHE A 8 -45.05 26.87 7.72
N ALA A 9 -45.59 26.56 6.54
CA ALA A 9 -45.42 27.25 5.25
C ALA A 9 -43.94 27.54 4.92
N LEU A 10 -43.41 26.67 4.05
CA LEU A 10 -42.38 26.93 3.04
C LEU A 10 -40.95 27.26 3.51
N CYS A 11 -40.08 26.25 3.43
CA CYS A 11 -38.86 26.34 2.63
C CYS A 11 -38.49 24.96 2.09
N PHE A 12 -38.82 24.76 0.81
CA PHE A 12 -38.14 23.81 -0.08
C PHE A 12 -36.63 24.06 -0.02
N ALA A 13 -35.82 23.04 0.27
CA ALA A 13 -34.47 22.96 -0.26
C ALA A 13 -34.04 21.48 -0.34
N MET A 14 -33.95 21.03 -1.58
CA MET A 14 -33.35 19.80 -2.05
C MET A 14 -31.98 19.54 -1.41
N ALA A 15 -31.81 18.38 -0.77
CA ALA A 15 -30.51 17.70 -0.65
C ALA A 15 -30.73 16.24 -0.25
N ALA A 16 -31.49 15.48 -1.05
CA ALA A 16 -31.44 14.03 -0.99
C ALA A 16 -30.26 13.57 -1.85
N CYS A 17 -29.05 13.64 -1.30
CA CYS A 17 -27.96 12.80 -1.79
C CYS A 17 -28.23 11.38 -1.29
N THR A 18 -28.89 10.58 -2.12
CA THR A 18 -28.99 9.14 -1.93
C THR A 18 -27.58 8.57 -1.98
N ALA A 19 -27.06 8.16 -0.82
CA ALA A 19 -25.89 7.31 -0.74
C ALA A 19 -26.24 5.95 -1.35
N GLU A 20 -26.02 5.80 -2.66
CA GLU A 20 -26.06 4.51 -3.32
C GLU A 20 -24.89 3.67 -2.78
N LYS A 21 -25.27 2.66 -2.00
CA LYS A 21 -24.41 1.61 -1.49
C LYS A 21 -23.94 0.76 -2.66
N SER A 22 -22.75 1.07 -3.18
CA SER A 22 -22.08 0.28 -4.20
C SER A 22 -21.32 -0.89 -3.54
N PRO A 23 -21.65 -2.17 -3.83
CA PRO A 23 -20.84 -3.29 -3.40
C PRO A 23 -19.73 -3.48 -4.43
N SER A 24 -18.58 -2.83 -4.21
CA SER A 24 -17.33 -3.23 -4.85
C SER A 24 -16.77 -4.44 -4.13
N ASP A 25 -17.28 -5.62 -4.52
CA ASP A 25 -16.69 -6.91 -4.17
C ASP A 25 -15.47 -7.14 -5.09
N SER A 26 -14.34 -6.53 -4.73
CA SER A 26 -13.03 -6.84 -5.32
C SER A 26 -12.37 -7.94 -4.50
N THR A 27 -12.86 -9.17 -4.65
CA THR A 27 -12.06 -10.36 -4.35
C THR A 27 -10.99 -10.48 -5.44
N SER A 28 -9.86 -9.82 -5.23
CA SER A 28 -8.60 -10.10 -5.92
C SER A 28 -7.75 -10.94 -4.98
N ALA A 29 -8.06 -12.23 -4.94
CA ALA A 29 -7.14 -13.22 -4.39
C ALA A 29 -6.00 -13.41 -5.39
N ALA A 30 -4.93 -12.63 -5.24
CA ALA A 30 -3.65 -13.01 -5.79
C ALA A 30 -3.09 -14.15 -4.94
N PRO A 31 -2.79 -15.33 -5.50
CA PRO A 31 -2.03 -16.32 -4.77
C PRO A 31 -0.64 -15.75 -4.51
N ALA A 32 -0.33 -15.51 -3.24
CA ALA A 32 1.04 -15.35 -2.79
C ALA A 32 1.77 -16.63 -3.19
N ALA A 33 2.69 -16.52 -4.14
CA ALA A 33 3.68 -17.54 -4.39
C ALA A 33 4.56 -17.61 -3.14
N GLU A 34 4.15 -18.48 -2.23
CA GLU A 34 4.87 -18.87 -1.03
C GLU A 34 6.15 -19.57 -1.48
N LYS A 35 7.25 -18.82 -1.53
CA LYS A 35 8.59 -19.41 -1.59
C LYS A 35 9.02 -19.60 -0.14
N GLU A 36 8.72 -20.77 0.39
CA GLU A 36 9.11 -21.24 1.71
C GLU A 36 10.65 -21.14 1.85
N ASN A 37 11.14 -20.08 2.50
CA ASN A 37 12.55 -19.92 2.81
C ASN A 37 12.79 -20.49 4.22
N ALA A 38 13.12 -21.79 4.25
CA ALA A 38 13.49 -22.50 5.46
C ALA A 38 14.87 -22.03 5.97
N GLY A 39 14.89 -20.87 6.62
CA GLY A 39 16.02 -20.33 7.36
C GLY A 39 15.52 -19.63 8.62
N THR A 40 15.75 -20.25 9.78
CA THR A 40 15.58 -19.68 11.14
C THR A 40 14.61 -18.50 11.28
N GLY A 41 13.30 -18.80 11.39
CA GLY A 41 12.30 -18.03 12.13
C GLY A 41 11.92 -16.60 11.68
N LYS A 42 12.73 -15.93 10.86
CA LYS A 42 12.44 -14.57 10.38
C LYS A 42 11.85 -14.63 8.96
N SER A 43 10.53 -14.53 8.86
CA SER A 43 9.88 -14.30 7.56
C SER A 43 10.09 -12.84 7.14
N CYS A 44 10.68 -12.63 5.96
CA CYS A 44 10.81 -11.30 5.37
C CYS A 44 9.56 -10.94 4.59
N VAL A 45 9.09 -9.70 4.77
CA VAL A 45 7.87 -9.19 4.15
C VAL A 45 8.11 -7.81 3.54
N ILE A 46 7.45 -7.57 2.41
CA ILE A 46 7.38 -6.25 1.81
C ILE A 46 6.36 -5.42 2.59
N ALA A 47 6.78 -4.26 3.07
CA ALA A 47 5.99 -3.33 3.86
C ALA A 47 6.19 -1.89 3.38
N GLY A 48 5.59 -0.93 4.08
CA GLY A 48 5.59 0.47 3.66
C GLY A 48 4.42 0.81 2.73
N CYS A 49 3.98 2.06 2.72
CA CYS A 49 2.80 2.49 1.97
C CYS A 49 3.01 2.39 0.45
N SER A 50 4.23 2.64 -0.02
CA SER A 50 4.66 2.54 -1.41
C SER A 50 5.39 1.24 -1.72
N LYS A 51 5.35 0.25 -0.79
CA LYS A 51 6.11 -1.01 -0.86
C LYS A 51 7.63 -0.79 -0.88
N GLU A 52 8.06 0.23 -0.18
CA GLU A 52 9.45 0.71 -0.15
C GLU A 52 10.32 0.03 0.91
N LEU A 53 9.75 -0.86 1.74
CA LEU A 53 10.45 -1.52 2.83
C LEU A 53 10.43 -3.05 2.67
N CYS A 54 11.55 -3.69 3.01
CA CYS A 54 11.65 -5.13 3.19
C CYS A 54 12.18 -5.38 4.60
N LEU A 55 11.37 -6.01 5.46
CA LEU A 55 11.59 -6.11 6.90
C LEU A 55 11.23 -7.51 7.39
N SER A 56 11.57 -7.86 8.62
CA SER A 56 10.94 -9.02 9.25
C SER A 56 9.44 -8.74 9.49
N ALA A 57 8.62 -9.79 9.47
CA ALA A 57 7.18 -9.68 9.77
C ALA A 57 6.93 -8.95 11.10
N GLU A 58 7.70 -9.30 12.14
CA GLU A 58 7.66 -8.67 13.46
C GLU A 58 7.89 -7.15 13.42
N LYS A 59 8.81 -6.68 12.57
CA LYS A 59 9.10 -5.24 12.40
C LYS A 59 8.05 -4.53 11.55
N ALA A 60 7.34 -5.27 10.70
CA ALA A 60 6.26 -4.73 9.87
C ALA A 60 4.96 -4.57 10.69
N GLU A 61 4.76 -5.34 11.76
CA GLU A 61 3.61 -5.21 12.63
C GLU A 61 3.53 -3.81 13.27
N GLY A 62 2.42 -3.11 13.02
CA GLY A 62 2.20 -1.77 13.55
C GLY A 62 3.07 -0.66 12.91
N LEU A 63 3.87 -1.00 11.89
CA LEU A 63 4.70 -0.02 11.21
C LEU A 63 3.86 0.98 10.42
N MET A 64 3.99 2.26 10.76
CA MET A 64 3.44 3.36 9.99
C MET A 64 4.56 4.03 9.21
N SER A 65 4.43 4.08 7.88
CA SER A 65 5.34 4.76 6.96
C SER A 65 4.63 5.94 6.31
N THR A 66 5.39 6.93 5.86
CA THR A 66 4.83 7.99 5.01
C THR A 66 4.60 7.48 3.60
N CYS A 67 3.46 7.82 2.98
CA CYS A 67 3.16 7.47 1.59
C CYS A 67 3.89 8.35 0.56
N GLN A 68 5.21 8.47 0.71
CA GLN A 68 6.05 9.15 -0.27
C GLN A 68 6.31 8.21 -1.44
N TRP A 69 6.12 8.71 -2.65
CA TRP A 69 6.46 7.97 -3.85
C TRP A 69 7.77 8.46 -4.42
N LYS A 70 8.66 7.52 -4.73
CA LYS A 70 9.84 7.75 -5.54
C LYS A 70 9.84 6.76 -6.69
N ASP A 71 10.38 7.19 -7.83
CA ASP A 71 10.33 6.40 -9.05
C ASP A 71 11.06 5.06 -8.92
N GLU A 72 12.12 4.97 -8.11
CA GLU A 72 12.84 3.74 -7.83
C GLU A 72 11.99 2.67 -7.14
N TYR A 73 10.93 3.05 -6.42
CA TYR A 73 10.05 2.10 -5.73
C TYR A 73 9.27 1.23 -6.71
N ARG A 74 9.06 1.68 -7.97
CA ARG A 74 8.50 0.84 -9.03
C ARG A 74 9.40 -0.34 -9.38
N CYS A 75 10.72 -0.16 -9.24
CA CYS A 75 11.72 -1.17 -9.51
C CYS A 75 11.95 -2.07 -8.28
N ALA A 76 11.91 -1.49 -7.07
CA ALA A 76 12.02 -2.23 -5.81
C ALA A 76 10.93 -3.29 -5.66
N GLN A 77 9.71 -3.01 -6.12
CA GLN A 77 8.61 -3.99 -6.17
C GLN A 77 8.87 -5.22 -7.04
N MET A 78 9.89 -5.16 -7.92
CA MET A 78 10.31 -6.29 -8.73
C MET A 78 11.42 -7.11 -8.07
N MET A 79 12.05 -6.59 -7.02
CA MET A 79 13.12 -7.26 -6.27
C MET A 79 12.56 -8.36 -5.37
N THR A 80 13.43 -9.28 -4.94
CA THR A 80 13.06 -10.31 -3.96
C THR A 80 13.28 -9.76 -2.55
N CYS A 81 12.30 -9.86 -1.65
CA CYS A 81 12.46 -9.50 -0.25
C CYS A 81 12.82 -10.75 0.55
N GLU A 82 14.07 -10.83 1.03
CA GLU A 82 14.60 -12.04 1.67
C GLU A 82 15.67 -11.71 2.71
N LEU A 83 16.04 -12.73 3.50
CA LEU A 83 17.07 -12.63 4.52
C LEU A 83 18.44 -12.49 3.85
N GLN A 84 19.15 -11.44 4.19
CA GLN A 84 20.47 -11.12 3.66
C GLN A 84 21.57 -11.81 4.47
N ALA A 85 22.80 -11.78 3.94
CA ALA A 85 23.96 -12.42 4.58
C ALA A 85 24.32 -11.81 5.95
N ASP A 86 23.87 -10.60 6.25
CA ASP A 86 24.02 -9.93 7.53
C ASP A 86 22.96 -10.35 8.58
N GLY A 87 22.00 -11.18 8.20
CA GLY A 87 20.94 -11.68 9.07
C GLY A 87 19.72 -10.75 9.20
N GLU A 88 19.64 -9.70 8.39
CA GLU A 88 18.50 -8.79 8.30
C GLU A 88 17.73 -8.98 6.99
N CYS A 89 16.45 -8.58 6.95
CA CYS A 89 15.67 -8.61 5.72
C CYS A 89 16.08 -7.45 4.81
N GLY A 90 16.17 -7.71 3.52
CA GLY A 90 16.52 -6.71 2.51
C GLY A 90 16.05 -7.11 1.12
N PHE A 91 16.07 -6.13 0.22
CA PHE A 91 15.77 -6.38 -1.18
C PHE A 91 16.99 -6.90 -1.93
N THR A 92 16.84 -8.04 -2.58
CA THR A 92 17.81 -8.60 -3.52
C THR A 92 17.41 -8.23 -4.96
N PRO A 93 18.23 -7.47 -5.68
CA PRO A 93 18.01 -7.17 -7.09
C PRO A 93 18.01 -8.42 -7.97
N ASN A 94 17.26 -8.34 -9.06
CA ASN A 94 17.30 -9.26 -10.19
C ASN A 94 17.37 -8.49 -11.52
N GLU A 95 17.60 -9.21 -12.62
CA GLU A 95 17.75 -8.64 -13.97
C GLU A 95 16.65 -7.62 -14.32
N LYS A 96 15.40 -7.91 -13.96
CA LYS A 96 14.25 -7.04 -14.25
C LYS A 96 14.32 -5.74 -13.44
N SER A 97 14.58 -5.85 -12.14
CA SER A 97 14.72 -4.66 -11.28
C SER A 97 15.94 -3.82 -11.67
N GLU A 98 17.05 -4.44 -12.07
CA GLU A 98 18.25 -3.74 -12.51
C GLU A 98 18.03 -3.00 -13.83
N ALA A 99 17.33 -3.62 -14.79
CA ALA A 99 16.92 -2.96 -16.02
C ALA A 99 16.02 -1.75 -15.73
N CYS A 100 15.01 -1.92 -14.87
CA CYS A 100 14.13 -0.83 -14.45
C CYS A 100 14.90 0.34 -13.82
N LEU A 101 15.87 0.05 -12.95
CA LEU A 101 16.69 1.08 -12.29
C LEU A 101 17.52 1.88 -13.30
N LYS A 102 18.03 1.24 -14.35
CA LYS A 102 18.81 1.91 -15.43
C LYS A 102 17.97 2.85 -16.28
N GLU A 103 16.65 2.62 -16.36
CA GLU A 103 15.71 3.48 -17.09
C GLU A 103 15.23 4.68 -16.28
N LEU A 104 15.52 4.72 -14.97
CA LEU A 104 15.14 5.85 -14.14
C LEU A 104 15.87 7.12 -14.58
N PRO A 105 15.17 8.27 -14.61
CA PRO A 105 15.83 9.56 -14.69
C PRO A 105 16.88 9.63 -13.58
N GLN A 106 18.15 9.75 -13.94
CA GLN A 106 19.19 10.03 -12.98
C GLN A 106 18.99 11.49 -12.57
N GLU A 107 18.29 11.74 -11.46
CA GLU A 107 18.20 13.06 -10.86
C GLU A 107 19.63 13.64 -10.81
N PRO A 108 19.93 14.76 -11.49
CA PRO A 108 21.26 15.34 -11.41
C PRO A 108 21.52 15.65 -9.94
N ALA A 109 22.67 15.20 -9.42
CA ALA A 109 23.11 15.49 -8.07
C ALA A 109 22.84 16.98 -7.79
N SER A 110 21.96 17.24 -6.83
CA SER A 110 21.49 18.56 -6.45
C SER A 110 22.67 19.54 -6.40
N LEU A 111 22.69 20.48 -7.35
CA LEU A 111 23.57 21.66 -7.35
C LEU A 111 23.10 22.66 -6.29
#